data_AF-A0A1I0E2C3-F1
#
_entry.id   AF-A0A1I0E2C3-F1
#
_cell.length_a   1.000
_cell.length_b   1.000
_cell.length_c   1.000
_cell.angle_alpha   90.00
_cell.angle_beta   90.00
_cell.angle_gamma   90.00
#
_symmetry.space_group_name_H-M   'P 1'
#
loop_
_entity.id
_entity.type
_entity.pdbx_description
1 polymer ?
#
loop_
_entity_poly.entity_id
_entity_poly.type
_entity_poly.pdbx_seq_one_letter_code
_entity_poly.pdbx_strand_id
1 'polypeptide(L)'
;MNNDLKKIFNKANDKFLRSTKKMIYDDVSERCLCSELKLFLQEQLNNTIYKNYHIDNEYNRNCGHIKTTINGNMKEIVIQCDLIIHSRGENELQDNLIALEMKKSYQSEESKDNDRDRLCALTKSTHDKDTYSYDGKTFPKHVCGYRLGIYYEIDKDEKKILVEYYANGRMFEKYEKKIENAGKKRMNY
;
A
#
# COMPACT_ATOMS: atom_id res chain seq x y z
N MET A 1 12.38 -11.37 5.10
CA MET A 1 12.15 -11.66 3.67
C MET A 1 11.48 -10.50 2.90
N ASN A 2 11.25 -9.32 3.50
CA ASN A 2 10.60 -8.17 2.84
C ASN A 2 11.55 -6.97 2.57
N ASN A 3 12.84 -7.15 2.82
CA ASN A 3 13.80 -6.04 2.75
C ASN A 3 13.97 -5.49 1.32
N ASP A 4 13.74 -6.30 0.30
CA ASP A 4 13.73 -5.90 -1.10
C ASP A 4 12.52 -5.01 -1.44
N LEU A 5 11.31 -5.45 -1.10
CA LEU A 5 10.07 -4.69 -1.33
C LEU A 5 10.07 -3.36 -0.57
N LYS A 6 10.52 -3.36 0.68
CA LYS A 6 10.72 -2.12 1.46
C LYS A 6 11.72 -1.18 0.79
N LYS A 7 12.84 -1.69 0.25
CA LYS A 7 13.83 -0.87 -0.45
C LYS A 7 13.24 -0.26 -1.73
N ILE A 8 12.46 -1.01 -2.49
CA ILE A 8 11.75 -0.52 -3.68
C ILE A 8 10.82 0.62 -3.29
N PHE A 9 9.96 0.40 -2.30
CA PHE A 9 9.03 1.41 -1.82
C PHE A 9 9.75 2.65 -1.29
N ASN A 10 10.74 2.49 -0.41
CA ASN A 10 11.47 3.63 0.17
C ASN A 10 12.16 4.49 -0.89
N LYS A 11 12.78 3.86 -1.91
CA LYS A 11 13.39 4.61 -3.02
C LYS A 11 12.34 5.38 -3.83
N ALA A 12 11.19 4.76 -4.10
CA ALA A 12 10.09 5.41 -4.80
C ALA A 12 9.52 6.58 -3.98
N ASN A 13 9.28 6.35 -2.68
CA ASN A 13 8.78 7.34 -1.74
C ASN A 13 9.72 8.55 -1.63
N ASP A 14 11.04 8.33 -1.58
CA ASP A 14 12.02 9.41 -1.53
C ASP A 14 12.02 10.27 -2.80
N LYS A 15 11.76 9.68 -3.97
CA LYS A 15 11.58 10.43 -5.22
C LYS A 15 10.24 11.17 -5.23
N PHE A 16 9.16 10.48 -4.87
CA PHE A 16 7.81 11.03 -4.75
C PHE A 16 7.82 12.28 -3.86
N LEU A 17 8.26 12.17 -2.60
CA LEU A 17 8.33 13.29 -1.67
C LEU A 17 9.18 14.45 -2.16
N ARG A 18 10.19 14.21 -3.02
CA ARG A 18 11.00 15.29 -3.60
C ARG A 18 10.27 16.02 -4.72
N SER A 19 9.54 15.28 -5.56
CA SER A 19 8.90 15.80 -6.76
C SER A 19 7.47 16.33 -6.53
N THR A 20 6.75 15.83 -5.52
CA THR A 20 5.30 16.05 -5.36
C THR A 20 4.92 16.94 -4.18
N LYS A 21 5.90 17.61 -3.54
CA LYS A 21 5.67 18.48 -2.37
C LYS A 21 4.54 19.48 -2.57
N LYS A 22 4.52 20.12 -3.75
CA LYS A 22 3.50 21.10 -4.07
C LYS A 22 2.10 20.48 -4.05
N MET A 23 1.91 19.29 -4.60
CA MET A 23 0.63 18.58 -4.57
C MET A 23 0.20 18.24 -3.13
N ILE A 24 1.16 17.85 -2.29
CA ILE A 24 0.90 17.58 -0.87
C ILE A 24 0.45 18.85 -0.14
N TYR A 25 1.13 19.99 -0.38
CA TYR A 25 0.80 21.27 0.27
C TYR A 25 -0.46 21.94 -0.28
N ASP A 26 -0.76 21.73 -1.57
CA ASP A 26 -2.01 22.17 -2.19
C ASP A 26 -3.19 21.25 -1.80
N ASP A 27 -2.96 20.29 -0.91
CA ASP A 27 -3.93 19.33 -0.38
C ASP A 27 -4.71 18.54 -1.44
N VAL A 28 -3.99 18.14 -2.48
CA VAL A 28 -4.52 17.28 -3.53
C VAL A 28 -5.00 15.95 -2.93
N SER A 29 -6.07 15.38 -3.52
CA SER A 29 -6.72 14.15 -3.03
C SER A 29 -5.77 12.95 -2.93
N GLU A 30 -6.05 12.05 -1.99
CA GLU A 30 -5.32 10.78 -1.78
C GLU A 30 -5.20 9.99 -3.09
N ARG A 31 -6.29 9.87 -3.86
CA ARG A 31 -6.29 9.17 -5.17
C ARG A 31 -5.28 9.75 -6.17
N CYS A 32 -5.16 11.07 -6.22
CA CYS A 32 -4.23 11.73 -7.13
C CYS A 32 -2.78 11.56 -6.64
N LEU A 33 -2.53 11.67 -5.33
CA LEU A 33 -1.22 11.38 -4.74
C LEU A 33 -0.79 9.91 -4.93
N CYS A 34 -1.72 8.95 -4.79
CA CYS A 34 -1.49 7.54 -5.10
C CYS A 34 -1.14 7.30 -6.56
N SER A 35 -1.87 7.95 -7.48
CA SER A 35 -1.62 7.87 -8.92
C SER A 35 -0.22 8.41 -9.28
N GLU A 36 0.24 9.43 -8.58
CA GLU A 36 1.58 9.99 -8.77
C GLU A 36 2.66 9.08 -8.15
N LEU A 37 2.45 8.55 -6.94
CA LEU A 37 3.35 7.59 -6.30
C LEU A 37 3.55 6.33 -7.16
N LYS A 38 2.50 5.86 -7.85
CA LYS A 38 2.55 4.74 -8.79
C LYS A 38 3.64 4.92 -9.85
N LEU A 39 3.85 6.12 -10.37
CA LEU A 39 4.88 6.38 -11.39
C LEU A 39 6.29 6.09 -10.85
N PHE A 40 6.58 6.53 -9.63
CA PHE A 40 7.86 6.29 -8.97
C PHE A 40 8.04 4.82 -8.61
N LEU A 41 6.97 4.14 -8.17
CA LEU A 41 7.02 2.70 -7.91
C LEU A 41 7.29 1.90 -9.19
N GLN A 42 6.65 2.25 -10.31
CA GLN A 42 6.86 1.57 -11.59
C GLN A 42 8.31 1.70 -12.04
N GLU A 43 8.89 2.90 -11.93
CA GLU A 43 10.30 3.15 -12.23
C GLU A 43 11.22 2.26 -11.37
N GLN A 44 10.93 2.11 -10.07
CA GLN A 44 11.73 1.26 -9.19
C GLN A 44 11.55 -0.23 -9.50
N LEU A 45 10.33 -0.71 -9.81
CA LEU A 45 10.07 -2.11 -10.14
C LEU A 45 10.78 -2.57 -11.41
N ASN A 46 10.81 -1.72 -12.45
CA ASN A 46 11.41 -2.04 -13.75
C ASN A 46 12.89 -2.44 -13.64
N ASN A 47 13.57 -2.03 -12.56
CA ASN A 47 14.98 -2.31 -12.29
C ASN A 47 15.19 -3.53 -11.36
N THR A 48 14.17 -4.39 -11.22
CA THR A 48 14.19 -5.53 -10.29
C THR A 48 13.65 -6.80 -10.94
N ILE A 49 13.69 -7.90 -10.20
CA ILE A 49 13.05 -9.16 -10.60
C ILE A 49 11.52 -9.05 -10.75
N TYR A 50 10.91 -8.00 -10.19
CA TYR A 50 9.48 -7.76 -10.23
C TYR A 50 9.06 -6.86 -11.40
N LYS A 51 9.91 -6.67 -12.41
CA LYS A 51 9.64 -5.80 -13.58
C LYS A 51 8.37 -6.16 -14.37
N ASN A 52 7.92 -7.41 -14.28
CA ASN A 52 6.69 -7.89 -14.92
C ASN A 52 5.46 -7.79 -14.01
N TYR A 53 5.61 -7.34 -12.76
CA TYR A 53 4.46 -7.09 -11.89
C TYR A 53 3.79 -5.77 -12.24
N HIS A 54 2.49 -5.72 -12.03
CA HIS A 54 1.64 -4.59 -12.34
C HIS A 54 1.32 -3.80 -11.09
N ILE A 55 1.21 -2.48 -11.23
CA ILE A 55 0.70 -1.58 -10.20
C ILE A 55 -0.69 -1.12 -10.59
N ASP A 56 -1.70 -1.50 -9.81
CA ASP A 56 -3.10 -1.15 -10.07
C ASP A 56 -3.68 -0.36 -8.90
N ASN A 57 -4.44 0.70 -9.22
CA ASN A 57 -5.18 1.46 -8.22
C ASN A 57 -6.57 0.83 -8.04
N GLU A 58 -7.07 0.80 -6.82
CA GLU A 58 -8.46 0.39 -6.52
C GLU A 58 -8.88 -0.96 -7.16
N TYR A 59 -7.95 -1.93 -7.20
CA TYR A 59 -8.22 -3.21 -7.87
C TYR A 59 -9.09 -4.13 -7.01
N ASN A 60 -10.40 -4.07 -7.23
CA ASN A 60 -11.41 -4.79 -6.47
C ASN A 60 -12.07 -5.93 -7.29
N ARG A 61 -11.30 -6.71 -8.07
CA ARG A 61 -11.87 -7.81 -8.89
C ARG A 61 -11.08 -9.12 -8.80
N ASN A 62 -11.79 -10.24 -8.67
CA ASN A 62 -11.30 -11.61 -8.93
C ASN A 62 -12.21 -12.23 -9.99
N CYS A 63 -11.69 -12.48 -11.20
CA CYS A 63 -12.47 -13.11 -12.29
C CYS A 63 -13.87 -12.48 -12.52
N GLY A 64 -14.01 -11.16 -12.29
CA GLY A 64 -15.28 -10.45 -12.44
C GLY A 64 -16.09 -10.21 -11.16
N HIS A 65 -15.72 -10.79 -10.02
CA HIS A 65 -16.42 -10.61 -8.72
C HIS A 65 -15.69 -9.64 -7.79
N ILE A 66 -16.44 -8.87 -6.99
CA ILE A 66 -15.92 -8.00 -5.92
C ILE A 66 -15.18 -8.88 -4.90
N LYS A 67 -13.95 -8.49 -4.52
CA LYS A 67 -13.16 -9.24 -3.53
C LYS A 67 -13.68 -8.92 -2.14
N THR A 68 -14.26 -9.91 -1.46
CA THR A 68 -14.58 -9.81 -0.04
C THR A 68 -13.85 -10.88 0.78
N THR A 69 -13.43 -10.53 1.99
CA THR A 69 -12.84 -11.47 2.97
C THR A 69 -13.50 -11.27 4.32
N ILE A 70 -13.64 -12.35 5.08
CA ILE A 70 -14.20 -12.32 6.42
C ILE A 70 -13.06 -12.08 7.42
N ASN A 71 -13.12 -11.01 8.23
CA ASN A 71 -12.19 -10.85 9.36
C ASN A 71 -12.54 -11.81 10.50
N GLY A 72 -11.67 -11.99 11.49
CA GLY A 72 -11.88 -12.86 12.67
C GLY A 72 -13.17 -12.59 13.47
N ASN A 73 -13.84 -11.45 13.22
CA ASN A 73 -15.14 -11.06 13.78
C ASN A 73 -16.33 -11.30 12.82
N MET A 74 -16.18 -12.14 11.79
CA MET A 74 -17.22 -12.42 10.79
C MET A 74 -17.71 -11.20 9.97
N LYS A 75 -16.93 -10.12 9.90
CA LYS A 75 -17.26 -8.92 9.11
C LYS A 75 -16.70 -9.03 7.70
N GLU A 76 -17.54 -8.75 6.71
CA GLU A 76 -17.14 -8.67 5.30
C GLU A 76 -16.26 -7.43 5.06
N ILE A 77 -15.00 -7.65 4.67
CA ILE A 77 -14.07 -6.61 4.26
C ILE A 77 -14.01 -6.61 2.74
N VAL A 78 -14.47 -5.51 2.13
CA VAL A 78 -14.22 -5.23 0.72
C VAL A 78 -12.74 -4.89 0.56
N ILE A 79 -12.06 -5.60 -0.34
CA ILE A 79 -10.64 -5.42 -0.60
C ILE A 79 -10.48 -4.42 -1.74
N GLN A 80 -10.60 -3.16 -1.35
CA GLN A 80 -10.25 -2.02 -2.17
C GLN A 80 -9.13 -1.29 -1.44
N CYS A 81 -7.89 -1.65 -1.77
CA CYS A 81 -6.74 -0.84 -1.39
C CYS A 81 -6.56 0.29 -2.40
N ASP A 82 -5.97 1.38 -1.95
CA ASP A 82 -5.64 2.49 -2.84
C ASP A 82 -4.68 2.07 -3.96
N LEU A 83 -3.70 1.21 -3.64
CA LEU A 83 -2.72 0.70 -4.61
C LEU A 83 -2.30 -0.72 -4.28
N ILE A 84 -2.20 -1.57 -5.30
CA ILE A 84 -1.66 -2.93 -5.19
C ILE A 84 -0.56 -3.19 -6.21
N ILE A 85 0.36 -4.08 -5.87
CA ILE A 85 1.40 -4.60 -6.77
C ILE A 85 1.25 -6.11 -6.84
N HIS A 86 0.99 -6.64 -8.04
CA HIS A 86 0.66 -8.04 -8.25
C HIS A 86 1.02 -8.54 -9.65
N SER A 87 1.11 -9.86 -9.83
CA SER A 87 1.42 -10.47 -11.13
C SER A 87 0.21 -10.63 -12.04
N ARG A 88 -0.99 -10.21 -11.59
CA ARG A 88 -2.27 -10.46 -12.26
C ARG A 88 -2.52 -11.96 -12.51
N GLY A 89 -2.07 -12.81 -11.60
CA GLY A 89 -2.21 -14.26 -11.68
C GLY A 89 -1.14 -14.98 -12.51
N GLU A 90 -0.16 -14.29 -13.09
CA GLU A 90 0.92 -14.92 -13.86
C GLU A 90 1.91 -15.71 -12.98
N ASN A 91 2.02 -15.37 -11.70
CA ASN A 91 2.85 -16.07 -10.72
C ASN A 91 1.99 -16.64 -9.58
N GLU A 92 1.59 -17.91 -9.71
CA GLU A 92 0.75 -18.58 -8.71
C GLU A 92 1.42 -18.75 -7.34
N LEU A 93 2.75 -18.82 -7.28
CA LEU A 93 3.48 -18.98 -6.02
C LEU A 93 3.54 -17.67 -5.22
N GLN A 94 3.60 -16.53 -5.90
CA GLN A 94 3.66 -15.21 -5.28
C GLN A 94 3.00 -14.14 -6.14
N ASP A 95 1.67 -14.18 -6.21
CA ASP A 95 0.91 -13.23 -7.03
C ASP A 95 0.92 -11.82 -6.42
N ASN A 96 0.67 -11.72 -5.12
CA ASN A 96 0.48 -10.46 -4.41
C ASN A 96 1.78 -9.99 -3.73
N LEU A 97 2.33 -8.82 -4.08
CA LEU A 97 3.57 -8.29 -3.46
C LEU A 97 3.30 -7.22 -2.42
N ILE A 98 2.70 -6.11 -2.84
CA ILE A 98 2.50 -4.92 -2.00
C ILE A 98 1.03 -4.51 -2.02
N ALA A 99 0.46 -4.30 -0.85
CA ALA A 99 -0.80 -3.57 -0.66
C ALA A 99 -0.49 -2.26 0.06
N LEU A 100 -1.04 -1.15 -0.44
CA LEU A 100 -0.81 0.19 0.11
C LEU A 100 -2.13 0.91 0.33
N GLU A 101 -2.25 1.50 1.51
CA GLU A 101 -3.32 2.44 1.89
C GLU A 101 -2.71 3.81 2.16
N MET A 102 -3.30 4.85 1.58
CA MET A 102 -2.87 6.24 1.73
C MET A 102 -3.95 7.06 2.42
N LYS A 103 -3.55 7.81 3.45
CA LYS A 103 -4.47 8.64 4.22
C LYS A 103 -3.95 10.03 4.48
N LYS A 104 -4.85 11.00 4.58
CA LYS A 104 -4.58 12.31 5.18
C LYS A 104 -4.72 12.23 6.69
N SER A 105 -3.84 12.93 7.41
CA SER A 105 -3.80 12.89 8.87
C SER A 105 -5.08 13.40 9.55
N TYR A 106 -5.85 14.26 8.87
CA TYR A 106 -7.12 14.78 9.38
C TYR A 106 -8.32 13.83 9.20
N GLN A 107 -8.15 12.68 8.55
CA GLN A 107 -9.21 11.67 8.45
C GLN A 107 -9.53 11.06 9.82
N SER A 108 -10.72 10.50 9.99
CA SER A 108 -11.14 9.91 11.26
C SER A 108 -10.26 8.70 11.64
N GLU A 109 -9.95 8.56 12.92
CA GLU A 109 -9.20 7.40 13.42
C GLU A 109 -9.90 6.08 13.09
N GLU A 110 -11.23 6.03 13.14
CA GLU A 110 -11.99 4.86 12.69
C GLU A 110 -11.66 4.48 11.24
N SER A 111 -11.58 5.47 10.33
CA SER A 111 -11.23 5.19 8.94
C SER A 111 -9.79 4.73 8.80
N LYS A 112 -8.86 5.30 9.57
CA LYS A 112 -7.45 4.89 9.59
C LYS A 112 -7.29 3.46 10.11
N ASP A 113 -7.99 3.12 11.19
CA ASP A 113 -7.95 1.78 11.79
C ASP A 113 -8.54 0.73 10.87
N ASN A 114 -9.61 1.05 10.13
CA ASN A 114 -10.14 0.16 9.09
C ASN A 114 -9.09 -0.15 7.99
N ASP A 115 -8.27 0.83 7.62
CA ASP A 115 -7.19 0.63 6.63
C ASP A 115 -6.07 -0.24 7.21
N ARG A 116 -5.68 -0.03 8.47
CA ARG A 116 -4.71 -0.88 9.18
C ARG A 116 -5.20 -2.32 9.33
N ASP A 117 -6.46 -2.52 9.69
CA ASP A 117 -7.10 -3.84 9.79
C ASP A 117 -7.11 -4.56 8.45
N ARG A 118 -7.37 -3.83 7.36
CA ARG A 118 -7.31 -4.37 5.99
C ARG A 118 -5.89 -4.84 5.66
N LEU A 119 -4.87 -4.04 5.93
CA LEU A 119 -3.46 -4.43 5.71
C LEU A 119 -3.04 -5.63 6.55
N CYS A 120 -3.51 -5.72 7.81
CA CYS A 120 -3.34 -6.93 8.61
C CYS A 120 -4.00 -8.15 7.94
N ALA A 121 -5.25 -8.05 7.48
CA ALA A 121 -5.92 -9.15 6.81
C ALA A 121 -5.20 -9.59 5.51
N LEU A 122 -4.76 -8.64 4.69
CA LEU A 122 -4.12 -8.89 3.39
C LEU A 122 -2.74 -9.52 3.49
N THR A 123 -2.01 -9.23 4.57
CA THR A 123 -0.66 -9.73 4.80
C THR A 123 -0.61 -11.02 5.61
N LYS A 124 -1.77 -11.59 6.01
CA LYS A 124 -1.83 -12.95 6.57
C LYS A 124 -1.45 -13.98 5.51
N SER A 125 -0.92 -15.12 5.97
CA SER A 125 -0.57 -16.20 5.07
C SER A 125 -1.85 -16.86 4.53
N THR A 126 -1.81 -17.34 3.29
CA THR A 126 -2.87 -18.15 2.69
C THR A 126 -2.98 -19.55 3.31
N HIS A 127 -2.18 -19.86 4.33
CA HIS A 127 -2.19 -21.12 5.07
C HIS A 127 -2.76 -20.95 6.48
N ASP A 128 -3.06 -19.72 6.89
CA ASP A 128 -3.78 -19.47 8.13
C ASP A 128 -5.22 -19.98 7.96
N LYS A 129 -5.57 -20.97 8.79
CA LYS A 129 -6.84 -21.72 8.80
C LYS A 129 -8.09 -20.85 9.03
N ASP A 130 -7.93 -19.54 9.17
CA ASP A 130 -8.97 -18.57 9.52
C ASP A 130 -9.40 -17.68 8.35
N THR A 131 -8.89 -17.90 7.13
CA THR A 131 -9.23 -17.07 5.95
C THR A 131 -10.11 -17.85 4.97
N TYR A 132 -11.43 -17.87 5.21
CA TYR A 132 -12.41 -18.47 4.29
C TYR A 132 -13.03 -17.41 3.39
N SER A 133 -13.30 -17.74 2.12
CA SER A 133 -14.25 -16.95 1.32
C SER A 133 -15.67 -17.06 1.87
N TYR A 134 -16.55 -16.19 1.38
CA TYR A 134 -17.99 -16.17 1.70
C TYR A 134 -18.67 -17.55 1.64
N ASP A 135 -18.19 -18.46 0.80
CA ASP A 135 -18.72 -19.83 0.66
C ASP A 135 -18.27 -20.83 1.76
N GLY A 136 -17.42 -20.40 2.70
CA GLY A 136 -16.89 -21.21 3.79
C GLY A 136 -16.03 -22.41 3.35
N LYS A 137 -15.69 -22.50 2.06
CA LYS A 137 -15.07 -23.69 1.47
C LYS A 137 -13.82 -23.40 0.64
N THR A 138 -13.72 -22.21 0.07
CA THR A 138 -12.61 -21.85 -0.82
C THR A 138 -11.66 -20.90 -0.09
N PHE A 139 -10.35 -21.15 -0.18
CA PHE A 139 -9.40 -20.10 0.17
C PHE A 139 -9.55 -19.00 -0.89
N PRO A 140 -9.66 -17.72 -0.51
CA PRO A 140 -9.68 -16.66 -1.50
C PRO A 140 -8.23 -16.49 -2.02
N LYS A 141 -7.83 -17.41 -2.90
CA LYS A 141 -6.45 -17.73 -3.32
C LYS A 141 -5.69 -16.51 -3.89
N HIS A 142 -6.42 -15.47 -4.26
CA HIS A 142 -5.91 -14.24 -4.89
C HIS A 142 -6.19 -12.97 -4.08
N VAL A 143 -6.63 -13.10 -2.83
CA VAL A 143 -7.14 -11.98 -2.04
C VAL A 143 -6.19 -11.61 -0.91
N CYS A 144 -5.56 -12.60 -0.27
CA CYS A 144 -4.52 -12.43 0.75
C CYS A 144 -3.14 -12.90 0.22
N GLY A 145 -2.13 -12.98 1.09
CA GLY A 145 -0.78 -13.39 0.72
C GLY A 145 0.10 -12.26 0.19
N TYR A 146 -0.28 -11.00 0.42
CA TYR A 146 0.61 -9.86 0.18
C TYR A 146 1.84 -9.98 1.08
N ARG A 147 3.03 -9.91 0.47
CA ARG A 147 4.28 -9.96 1.24
C ARG A 147 4.49 -8.74 2.11
N LEU A 148 4.05 -7.57 1.67
CA LEU A 148 4.23 -6.30 2.38
C LEU A 148 2.95 -5.46 2.32
N GLY A 149 2.44 -5.08 3.48
CA GLY A 149 1.41 -4.04 3.60
C GLY A 149 2.06 -2.71 4.00
N ILE A 150 1.54 -1.61 3.48
CA ILE A 150 2.06 -0.26 3.73
C ILE A 150 0.89 0.66 4.07
N TYR A 151 0.89 1.20 5.28
CA TYR A 151 0.03 2.32 5.62
C TYR A 151 0.83 3.61 5.45
N TYR A 152 0.30 4.58 4.72
CA TYR A 152 0.98 5.83 4.38
C TYR A 152 0.10 7.03 4.74
N GLU A 153 0.42 7.69 5.84
CA GLU A 153 -0.33 8.85 6.31
C GLU A 153 0.45 10.14 6.02
N ILE A 154 -0.25 11.15 5.50
CA ILE A 154 0.31 12.44 5.11
C ILE A 154 -0.26 13.52 6.02
N ASP A 155 0.64 14.20 6.71
CA ASP A 155 0.34 15.37 7.51
C ASP A 155 0.92 16.62 6.85
N LYS A 156 0.06 17.38 6.16
CA LYS A 156 0.47 18.59 5.45
C LYS A 156 0.83 19.72 6.40
N ASP A 157 0.20 19.78 7.57
CA ASP A 157 0.35 20.87 8.53
C ASP A 157 1.69 20.72 9.27
N GLU A 158 1.98 19.49 9.73
CA GLU A 158 3.28 19.13 10.30
C GLU A 158 4.37 18.85 9.26
N LYS A 159 4.01 18.90 7.97
CA LYS A 159 4.90 18.62 6.82
C LYS A 159 5.66 17.32 7.03
N LYS A 160 4.96 16.26 7.41
CA LYS A 160 5.55 14.95 7.65
C LYS A 160 4.67 13.86 7.03
N ILE A 161 5.28 12.71 6.88
CA ILE A 161 4.56 11.48 6.62
C ILE A 161 4.78 10.52 7.79
N LEU A 162 3.82 9.64 7.96
CA LEU A 162 3.93 8.44 8.77
C LEU A 162 3.82 7.22 7.86
N VAL A 163 4.70 6.25 8.06
CA VAL A 163 4.69 4.98 7.33
C VAL A 163 4.72 3.82 8.31
N GLU A 164 3.81 2.87 8.13
CA GLU A 164 3.75 1.62 8.89
C GLU A 164 3.85 0.44 7.93
N TYR A 165 4.66 -0.56 8.29
CA TYR A 165 4.89 -1.77 7.50
C TYR A 165 4.27 -2.99 8.16
N TYR A 166 3.57 -3.78 7.35
CA TYR A 166 2.82 -4.96 7.77
C TYR A 166 3.33 -6.22 7.06
N ALA A 167 3.39 -7.32 7.80
CA ALA A 167 3.70 -8.65 7.29
C ALA A 167 3.15 -9.71 8.25
N ASN A 168 2.73 -10.86 7.72
CA ASN A 168 2.14 -11.95 8.52
C ASN A 168 0.98 -11.48 9.42
N GLY A 169 0.20 -10.53 8.91
CA GLY A 169 -0.95 -9.93 9.58
C GLY A 169 -0.64 -9.07 10.80
N ARG A 170 0.58 -8.54 10.90
CA ARG A 170 1.00 -7.68 12.02
C ARG A 170 1.85 -6.51 11.52
N MET A 171 1.73 -5.36 12.19
CA MET A 171 2.68 -4.25 12.01
C MET A 171 4.01 -4.65 12.62
N PHE A 172 5.10 -4.52 11.87
CA PHE A 172 6.44 -4.86 12.34
C PHE A 172 7.41 -3.68 12.37
N GLU A 173 7.06 -2.55 11.75
CA GLU A 173 7.88 -1.34 11.74
C GLU A 173 7.04 -0.10 11.45
N LYS A 174 7.44 1.01 12.07
CA LYS A 174 6.81 2.33 11.94
C LYS A 174 7.88 3.41 11.94
N TYR A 175 7.74 4.42 11.08
CA TYR A 175 8.59 5.61 11.12
C TYR A 175 7.85 6.86 10.66
N GLU A 176 8.32 8.01 11.13
CA GLU A 176 7.92 9.32 10.62
C GLU A 176 9.06 9.94 9.81
N LYS A 177 8.71 10.72 8.77
CA LYS A 177 9.68 11.45 7.96
C LYS A 177 9.18 12.84 7.62
N LYS A 178 10.00 13.87 7.89
CA LYS A 178 9.71 15.24 7.46
C LYS A 178 9.82 15.35 5.94
N ILE A 179 8.88 16.10 5.36
CA ILE A 179 8.89 16.50 3.95
C ILE A 179 9.81 17.70 3.87
N GLU A 180 11.11 17.47 3.70
CA GLU A 180 12.11 18.54 3.62
C GLU A 180 11.79 19.49 2.47
N ASN A 181 11.99 20.80 2.64
CA ASN A 181 11.97 21.72 1.50
C ASN A 181 13.18 21.44 0.61
N ALA A 182 13.00 21.49 -0.71
CA ALA A 182 14.17 21.66 -1.56
C ALA A 182 14.78 23.00 -1.16
N GLY A 183 15.93 22.99 -0.50
CA GLY A 183 16.65 24.21 -0.18
C GLY A 183 16.71 25.02 -1.47
N LYS A 184 16.14 26.23 -1.47
CA LYS A 184 16.46 27.21 -2.49
C LYS A 184 17.98 27.25 -2.50
N LYS A 185 18.63 26.72 -3.55
CA LYS A 185 19.99 27.12 -3.85
C LYS A 185 19.89 28.63 -3.96
N ARG A 186 20.40 29.35 -2.95
CA ARG A 186 20.66 30.77 -3.06
C ARG A 186 21.60 30.89 -4.25
N MET A 187 21.05 31.29 -5.40
CA MET A 187 21.86 31.93 -6.44
C MET A 187 22.27 33.25 -5.83
N ASN A 188 23.47 33.26 -5.25
CA ASN A 188 24.17 34.50 -5.01
C ASN A 188 24.59 35.00 -6.40
N TYR A 189 23.94 36.06 -6.87
CA TYR A 189 24.49 36.93 -7.90
C TYR A 189 25.41 37.94 -7.23
#